data_AF-A0A2L0CX78-F1
#
_entry.id   AF-A0A2L0CX78-F1
#
_cell.length_a   1.000
_cell.length_b   1.000
_cell.length_c   1.000
_cell.angle_alpha   90.00
_cell.angle_beta   90.00
_cell.angle_gamma   90.00
#
_symmetry.space_group_name_H-M   'P 1'
#
loop_
_entity.id
_entity.type
_entity.pdbx_description
1 polymer ?
#
loop_
_entity_poly.entity_id
_entity_poly.type
_entity_poly.pdbx_seq_one_letter_code
_entity_poly.pdbx_strand_id
1 'polypeptide(L)'
;SIWWVVLSFTWFLAAGLKWGNEAIASYAQYFHFAAWLIPTVQTVSVLLSGAVDGDPVAGICYVGNMNMENLRKFVLAPLFIYLLLGTSFLFAGFVSLFRIRSVIKKQGGTGAGAKADKLEKLMIRIGIFSVLYTVPATIVIGCYLYENAYHDEWLRSFACPCQSSLI
;
A
#
# COMPACT_ATOMS: atom_id res chain seq x y z
N SER A 1 -0.81 -1.12 -2.97
CA SER A 1 -0.17 -1.67 -4.19
C SER A 1 1.14 -2.35 -3.84
N ILE A 2 1.49 -3.47 -4.48
CA ILE A 2 2.79 -4.15 -4.26
C ILE A 2 3.96 -3.25 -4.66
N TRP A 3 3.84 -2.48 -5.74
CA TRP A 3 4.88 -1.54 -6.17
C TRP A 3 5.25 -0.54 -5.08
N TRP A 4 4.26 -0.06 -4.32
CA TRP A 4 4.49 0.82 -3.19
C TRP A 4 5.19 0.11 -2.01
N VAL A 5 4.88 -1.17 -1.76
CA VAL A 5 5.58 -1.97 -0.74
C VAL A 5 7.04 -2.17 -1.15
N VAL A 6 7.31 -2.49 -2.41
CA VAL A 6 8.67 -2.61 -2.97
C VAL A 6 9.42 -1.29 -2.89
N LEU A 7 8.76 -0.16 -3.20
CA LEU A 7 9.36 1.17 -3.05
C LEU A 7 9.73 1.47 -1.59
N SER A 8 8.83 1.17 -0.66
CA SER A 8 9.07 1.36 0.78
C SER A 8 10.20 0.46 1.30
N PHE A 9 10.27 -0.78 0.82
CA PHE A 9 11.32 -1.73 1.16
C PHE A 9 12.68 -1.29 0.62
N THR A 10 12.77 -0.94 -0.67
CA THR A 10 14.02 -0.44 -1.29
C THR A 10 14.48 0.86 -0.64
N TRP A 11 13.55 1.74 -0.26
CA TRP A 11 13.86 2.92 0.53
C TRP A 11 14.44 2.57 1.91
N PHE A 12 13.87 1.60 2.62
CA PHE A 12 14.44 1.09 3.88
C PHE A 12 15.85 0.50 3.68
N LEU A 13 16.09 -0.29 2.62
CA LEU A 13 17.42 -0.83 2.33
C LEU A 13 18.45 0.29 2.09
N ALA A 14 18.07 1.31 1.32
CA ALA A 14 18.93 2.46 1.07
C ALA A 14 19.18 3.28 2.36
N ALA A 15 18.13 3.56 3.14
CA ALA A 15 18.17 4.42 4.31
C ALA A 15 18.77 3.78 5.56
N GLY A 16 18.42 2.51 5.83
CA GLY A 16 18.84 1.78 7.02
C GLY A 16 20.07 0.90 6.81
N LEU A 17 20.15 0.20 5.68
CA LEU A 17 21.26 -0.70 5.37
C LEU A 17 22.32 -0.07 4.47
N LYS A 18 22.15 1.20 4.08
CA LYS A 18 23.08 1.97 3.23
C LYS A 18 23.37 1.29 1.90
N TRP A 19 22.41 0.53 1.36
CA TRP A 19 22.57 -0.10 0.05
C TRP A 19 22.74 0.97 -1.04
N GLY A 20 23.77 0.82 -1.87
CA GLY A 20 23.98 1.65 -3.05
C GLY A 20 23.08 1.23 -4.22
N ASN A 21 22.99 2.09 -5.24
CA ASN A 21 22.17 1.82 -6.43
C ASN A 21 22.56 0.52 -7.15
N GLU A 22 23.85 0.16 -7.16
CA GLU A 22 24.34 -1.07 -7.77
C GLU A 22 23.82 -2.33 -7.05
N ALA A 23 23.80 -2.30 -5.71
CA ALA A 23 23.24 -3.38 -4.91
C ALA A 23 21.72 -3.49 -5.10
N ILE A 24 20.99 -2.37 -5.21
CA ILE A 24 19.54 -2.44 -5.47
C ILE A 24 19.27 -2.97 -6.89
N ALA A 25 20.07 -2.54 -7.87
CA ALA A 25 19.93 -2.94 -9.27
C ALA A 25 20.17 -4.45 -9.47
N SER A 26 21.13 -5.04 -8.76
CA SER A 26 21.40 -6.48 -8.87
C SER A 26 20.25 -7.36 -8.36
N TYR A 27 19.42 -6.86 -7.45
CA TYR A 27 18.22 -7.56 -6.95
C TYR A 27 16.92 -7.12 -7.62
N ALA A 28 16.95 -6.16 -8.55
CA ALA A 28 15.74 -5.58 -9.15
C ALA A 28 14.87 -6.63 -9.86
N GLN A 29 15.48 -7.67 -10.46
CA GLN A 29 14.73 -8.75 -11.10
C GLN A 29 13.78 -9.47 -10.12
N TYR A 30 14.24 -9.73 -8.89
CA TYR A 30 13.40 -10.36 -7.86
C TYR A 30 12.26 -9.44 -7.40
N PHE A 31 12.54 -8.14 -7.25
CA PHE A 31 11.53 -7.15 -6.86
C PHE A 31 10.45 -6.99 -7.92
N HIS A 32 10.84 -6.89 -9.19
CA HIS A 32 9.90 -6.80 -10.30
C HIS A 32 9.09 -8.09 -10.44
N PHE A 33 9.74 -9.26 -10.33
CA PHE A 33 9.05 -10.54 -10.38
C PHE A 33 7.97 -10.65 -9.30
N ALA A 34 8.29 -10.31 -8.04
CA ALA A 34 7.30 -10.29 -6.96
C ALA A 34 6.18 -9.28 -7.22
N ALA A 35 6.52 -8.08 -7.73
CA ALA A 35 5.55 -7.02 -8.02
C ALA A 35 4.54 -7.38 -9.12
N TRP A 36 4.93 -8.23 -10.07
CA TRP A 36 4.04 -8.73 -11.11
C TRP A 36 3.30 -10.00 -10.70
N LEU A 37 4.00 -10.96 -10.10
CA LEU A 37 3.44 -12.27 -9.82
C LEU A 37 2.34 -12.20 -8.76
N ILE A 38 2.54 -11.44 -7.68
CA ILE A 38 1.57 -11.39 -6.58
C ILE A 38 0.21 -10.87 -7.08
N PRO A 39 0.10 -9.72 -7.76
CA PRO A 39 -1.16 -9.28 -8.35
C PRO A 39 -1.75 -10.27 -9.35
N THR A 40 -0.92 -10.91 -10.18
CA THR A 40 -1.40 -11.94 -11.12
C THR A 40 -2.07 -13.10 -10.39
N VAL A 41 -1.46 -13.62 -9.33
CA VAL A 41 -2.03 -14.70 -8.51
C VAL A 41 -3.32 -14.25 -7.84
N GLN A 42 -3.39 -13.02 -7.33
CA GLN A 42 -4.63 -12.48 -6.76
C GLN A 42 -5.75 -12.42 -7.80
N THR A 43 -5.49 -11.89 -8.99
CA THR A 43 -6.46 -11.80 -10.08
C THR A 43 -6.93 -13.19 -10.52
N VAL A 44 -6.00 -14.13 -10.74
CA VAL A 44 -6.35 -15.51 -11.10
C VAL A 44 -7.22 -16.16 -10.02
N SER A 45 -6.88 -15.94 -8.74
CA SER A 45 -7.67 -16.48 -7.62
C SER A 45 -9.11 -15.95 -7.60
N VAL A 46 -9.29 -14.64 -7.86
CA VAL A 46 -10.61 -14.02 -7.98
C VAL A 46 -11.39 -14.63 -9.15
N LEU A 47 -10.76 -14.77 -10.32
CA LEU A 47 -11.40 -15.35 -11.51
C LEU A 47 -11.82 -16.80 -11.30
N LEU A 48 -10.95 -17.63 -10.71
CA LEU A 48 -11.27 -19.03 -10.40
C LEU A 48 -12.41 -19.17 -9.38
N SER A 49 -12.55 -18.20 -8.48
CA SER A 49 -13.63 -18.18 -7.50
C SER A 49 -14.97 -17.66 -8.04
N GLY A 50 -15.01 -17.15 -9.29
CA GLY A 50 -16.22 -16.54 -9.85
C GLY A 50 -16.71 -15.33 -9.06
N ALA A 51 -15.83 -14.64 -8.33
CA ALA A 51 -16.18 -13.58 -7.38
C ALA A 51 -16.34 -12.19 -8.01
N VAL A 52 -16.29 -12.09 -9.34
CA VAL A 52 -16.43 -10.83 -10.08
C VAL A 52 -17.92 -10.48 -10.23
N ASP A 53 -18.29 -9.29 -9.78
CA ASP A 53 -19.65 -8.77 -9.82
C ASP A 53 -19.71 -7.33 -10.38
N GLY A 54 -20.88 -6.95 -10.89
CA GLY A 54 -21.11 -5.63 -11.47
C GLY A 54 -21.53 -4.61 -10.40
N ASP A 55 -20.97 -3.41 -10.47
CA ASP A 55 -21.45 -2.26 -9.71
C ASP A 55 -22.52 -1.51 -10.52
N PRO A 56 -23.78 -1.45 -10.04
CA PRO A 56 -24.87 -0.80 -10.77
C PRO A 56 -24.75 0.73 -10.83
N VAL A 57 -23.96 1.35 -9.94
CA VAL A 57 -23.77 2.80 -9.85
C VAL A 57 -22.56 3.24 -10.67
N ALA A 58 -21.41 2.58 -10.48
CA ALA A 58 -20.18 2.94 -11.18
C ALA A 58 -20.10 2.37 -12.60
N GLY A 59 -20.91 1.36 -12.94
CA GLY A 59 -20.92 0.72 -14.26
C GLY A 59 -19.65 -0.08 -14.57
N ILE A 60 -18.95 -0.57 -13.54
CA ILE A 60 -17.72 -1.35 -13.65
C ILE A 60 -17.91 -2.77 -13.13
N CYS A 61 -17.08 -3.70 -13.61
CA CYS A 61 -16.95 -5.03 -13.01
C CYS A 61 -15.79 -4.99 -12.00
N TYR A 62 -16.08 -5.34 -10.76
CA TYR A 62 -15.08 -5.42 -9.69
C TYR A 62 -15.36 -6.66 -8.83
N VAL A 63 -14.60 -6.86 -7.76
CA VAL A 63 -14.80 -8.00 -6.84
C VAL A 63 -15.38 -7.50 -5.53
N GLY A 64 -16.46 -8.14 -5.09
CA GLY A 64 -17.06 -7.87 -3.79
C GLY A 64 -17.95 -6.63 -3.76
N ASN A 65 -18.54 -6.24 -4.89
CA ASN A 65 -19.53 -5.17 -4.94
C ASN A 65 -20.85 -5.58 -4.28
N MET A 66 -21.31 -6.80 -4.50
CA MET A 66 -22.56 -7.35 -3.96
C MET A 66 -22.32 -8.42 -2.88
N ASN A 67 -21.11 -8.97 -2.81
CA ASN A 67 -20.73 -9.98 -1.82
C ASN A 67 -19.62 -9.47 -0.89
N MET A 68 -20.01 -9.11 0.34
CA MET A 68 -19.10 -8.57 1.34
C MET A 68 -18.04 -9.57 1.84
N GLU A 69 -18.28 -10.88 1.74
CA GLU A 69 -17.26 -11.89 2.03
C GLU A 69 -16.11 -11.82 1.01
N ASN A 70 -16.46 -11.69 -0.28
CA ASN A 70 -15.48 -11.53 -1.35
C ASN A 70 -14.70 -10.21 -1.21
N LEU A 71 -15.39 -9.12 -0.83
CA LEU A 71 -14.75 -7.83 -0.54
C LEU A 71 -13.70 -7.97 0.58
N ARG A 72 -14.07 -8.60 1.70
CA ARG A 72 -13.16 -8.83 2.82
C ARG A 72 -11.94 -9.64 2.42
N LYS A 73 -12.17 -10.75 1.72
CA LYS A 73 -11.14 -11.75 1.40
C LYS A 73 -10.20 -11.29 0.30
N PHE A 74 -10.72 -10.74 -0.79
CA PHE A 74 -9.93 -10.44 -1.98
C PHE A 74 -9.44 -8.99 -2.06
N VAL A 75 -10.08 -8.06 -1.35
CA VAL A 75 -9.75 -6.62 -1.40
C VAL A 75 -9.18 -6.13 -0.07
N LEU A 76 -9.98 -6.17 1.00
CA LEU A 76 -9.57 -5.60 2.30
C LEU A 76 -8.36 -6.32 2.90
N ALA A 77 -8.38 -7.66 2.98
CA ALA A 77 -7.29 -8.41 3.59
C ALA A 77 -5.94 -8.16 2.89
N PRO A 78 -5.81 -8.25 1.55
CA PRO A 78 -4.56 -7.91 0.88
C PRO A 78 -4.17 -6.44 1.01
N LEU A 79 -5.12 -5.49 0.91
CA LEU A 79 -4.82 -4.07 1.09
C LEU A 79 -4.25 -3.77 2.48
N PHE A 80 -4.82 -4.39 3.51
CA PHE A 80 -4.37 -4.24 4.89
C PHE A 80 -2.98 -4.84 5.08
N ILE A 81 -2.72 -6.04 4.57
CA ILE A 81 -1.39 -6.68 4.60
C ILE A 81 -0.35 -5.78 3.91
N TYR A 82 -0.66 -5.27 2.72
CA TYR A 82 0.27 -4.40 1.99
C TYR A 82 0.53 -3.11 2.76
N LEU A 83 -0.50 -2.47 3.32
CA LEU A 83 -0.35 -1.26 4.11
C LEU A 83 0.51 -1.50 5.36
N LEU A 84 0.27 -2.58 6.10
CA LEU A 84 1.08 -2.92 7.29
C LEU A 84 2.54 -3.18 6.92
N LEU A 85 2.80 -3.97 5.88
CA LEU A 85 4.16 -4.26 5.42
C LEU A 85 4.88 -2.98 5.00
N GLY A 86 4.27 -2.17 4.12
CA GLY A 86 4.91 -0.94 3.65
C GLY A 86 5.11 0.09 4.76
N THR A 87 4.13 0.28 5.66
CA THR A 87 4.28 1.20 6.80
C THR A 87 5.35 0.73 7.79
N SER A 88 5.50 -0.58 8.00
CA SER A 88 6.59 -1.13 8.83
C SER A 88 7.97 -0.82 8.25
N PHE A 89 8.17 -0.95 6.93
CA PHE A 89 9.42 -0.58 6.27
C PHE A 89 9.68 0.93 6.31
N LEU A 90 8.66 1.76 6.10
CA LEU A 90 8.78 3.21 6.22
C LEU A 90 9.17 3.63 7.65
N PHE A 91 8.56 3.01 8.66
CA PHE A 91 8.89 3.30 10.05
C PHE A 91 10.34 2.87 10.37
N ALA A 92 10.74 1.66 9.97
CA ALA A 92 12.11 1.17 10.15
C ALA A 92 13.15 2.05 9.44
N GLY A 93 12.85 2.50 8.21
CA GLY A 93 13.74 3.39 7.47
C GLY A 93 13.83 4.79 8.10
N PHE A 94 12.71 5.32 8.59
CA PHE A 94 12.68 6.58 9.32
C PHE A 94 13.54 6.51 10.58
N VAL A 95 13.30 5.53 11.46
CA VAL A 95 14.10 5.29 12.68
C VAL A 95 15.59 5.19 12.36
N SER A 96 15.95 4.48 11.29
CA SER A 96 17.34 4.33 10.88
C SER A 96 17.99 5.65 10.45
N LEU A 97 17.26 6.49 9.71
CA LEU A 97 17.73 7.83 9.32
C LEU A 97 17.96 8.74 10.53
N PHE A 98 17.03 8.74 11.51
CA PHE A 98 17.19 9.54 12.73
C PHE A 98 18.37 9.07 13.58
N ARG A 99 18.58 7.76 13.69
CA ARG A 99 19.73 7.20 14.42
C ARG A 99 21.04 7.64 13.79
N ILE A 100 21.17 7.56 12.47
CA ILE A 100 22.37 7.99 11.74
C ILE A 100 22.60 9.50 11.90
N ARG A 101 21.58 10.34 11.68
CA ARG A 101 21.70 11.80 11.83
C ARG A 101 22.05 12.22 13.25
N SER A 102 21.50 11.55 14.26
CA SER A 102 21.80 11.81 15.67
C SER A 102 23.26 11.51 16.02
N VAL A 103 23.83 10.41 15.49
CA VAL A 103 25.24 10.05 15.71
C VAL A 103 26.19 10.99 14.95
N ILE A 104 25.89 11.33 13.69
CA ILE A 104 26.74 12.22 12.88
C ILE A 104 26.77 13.64 13.47
N LYS A 105 25.62 14.17 13.93
CA LYS A 105 25.56 15.48 14.59
C LYS A 105 26.37 15.54 15.88
N LYS A 106 26.56 14.39 16.55
CA LYS A 106 27.43 14.26 17.73
C LYS A 106 28.92 14.09 17.39
N GLN A 107 29.28 13.65 16.18
CA GLN A 107 30.66 13.36 15.78
C GLN A 107 31.31 14.40 14.85
N GLY A 108 30.64 15.50 14.52
CA GLY A 108 31.27 16.63 13.80
C GLY A 108 31.85 16.28 12.42
N GLY A 109 31.24 15.31 11.71
CA GLY A 109 31.84 14.67 10.54
C GLY A 109 31.92 15.53 9.27
N THR A 110 33.16 15.94 8.95
CA THR A 110 33.65 16.49 7.69
C THR A 110 33.77 15.40 6.59
N GLY A 111 33.57 15.77 5.31
CA GLY A 111 34.44 15.25 4.25
C GLY A 111 33.92 14.30 3.15
N ALA A 112 32.63 14.01 2.97
CA ALA A 112 32.16 13.15 1.85
C ALA A 112 30.95 13.73 1.07
N GLY A 113 30.82 15.05 1.04
CA GLY A 113 29.53 15.74 0.83
C GLY A 113 28.91 15.71 -0.57
N ALA A 114 29.68 15.77 -1.66
CA ALA A 114 29.07 16.16 -2.94
C ALA A 114 28.24 15.05 -3.64
N LYS A 115 28.71 13.80 -3.68
CA LYS A 115 27.97 12.68 -4.32
C LYS A 115 26.90 12.09 -3.38
N ALA A 116 27.15 12.09 -2.07
CA ALA A 116 26.20 11.60 -1.08
C ALA A 116 24.97 12.51 -0.95
N ASP A 117 25.14 13.84 -1.06
CA ASP A 117 24.05 14.81 -0.91
C ASP A 117 22.98 14.70 -2.02
N LYS A 118 23.37 14.35 -3.25
CA LYS A 118 22.41 14.10 -4.34
C LYS A 118 21.59 12.83 -4.10
N LEU A 119 22.22 11.77 -3.60
CA LEU A 119 21.56 10.52 -3.26
C LEU A 119 20.63 10.69 -2.05
N GLU A 120 21.07 11.43 -1.03
CA GLU A 120 20.27 11.76 0.15
C GLU A 120 19.02 12.58 -0.22
N LYS A 121 19.16 13.59 -1.09
CA LYS A 121 18.00 14.37 -1.60
C LYS A 121 17.00 13.51 -2.37
N LEU A 122 17.48 12.58 -3.20
CA LEU A 122 16.63 11.63 -3.91
C LEU A 122 15.88 10.71 -2.93
N MET A 123 16.58 10.20 -1.92
CA MET A 123 16.00 9.32 -0.91
C MET A 123 14.95 10.02 -0.04
N ILE A 124 15.18 11.28 0.36
CA ILE A 124 14.18 12.06 1.11
C ILE A 124 12.92 12.26 0.26
N ARG A 125 13.06 12.59 -1.02
CA ARG A 125 11.94 12.78 -1.94
C ARG A 125 11.10 11.51 -2.08
N ILE A 126 11.76 10.35 -2.25
CA ILE A 126 11.10 9.04 -2.33
C ILE A 126 10.38 8.72 -1.01
N GLY A 127 11.00 9.03 0.13
CA GLY A 127 10.40 8.85 1.44
C GLY A 127 9.11 9.67 1.62
N ILE A 128 9.14 10.96 1.29
CA ILE A 128 7.95 11.84 1.36
C ILE A 128 6.83 11.30 0.47
N PHE A 129 7.14 10.93 -0.78
CA PHE A 129 6.16 10.37 -1.69
C PHE A 129 5.53 9.07 -1.13
N SER A 130 6.35 8.22 -0.53
CA SER A 130 5.89 6.95 0.04
C SER A 130 4.98 7.15 1.26
N VAL A 131 5.26 8.14 2.10
CA VAL A 131 4.39 8.54 3.22
C VAL A 131 3.09 9.18 2.71
N LEU A 132 3.16 10.05 1.71
CA LEU A 132 1.94 10.65 1.14
C LEU A 132 0.99 9.60 0.53
N TYR A 133 1.52 8.50 -0.01
CA TYR A 133 0.71 7.40 -0.53
C TYR A 133 -0.07 6.65 0.57
N THR A 134 0.36 6.66 1.83
CA THR A 134 -0.38 5.96 2.89
C THR A 134 -1.74 6.59 3.15
N VAL A 135 -1.86 7.91 2.98
CA VAL A 135 -3.10 8.67 3.24
C VAL A 135 -4.26 8.20 2.34
N PRO A 136 -4.18 8.25 0.99
CA PRO A 136 -5.25 7.76 0.14
C PRO A 136 -5.47 6.25 0.33
N ALA A 137 -4.42 5.46 0.57
CA ALA A 137 -4.58 4.03 0.82
C ALA A 137 -5.41 3.74 2.09
N THR A 138 -5.16 4.49 3.18
CA THR A 138 -5.95 4.36 4.42
C THR A 138 -7.38 4.84 4.24
N ILE A 139 -7.60 5.91 3.46
CA ILE A 139 -8.94 6.42 3.14
C ILE A 139 -9.72 5.36 2.36
N VAL A 140 -9.14 4.75 1.33
CA VAL A 140 -9.77 3.68 0.55
C VAL A 140 -10.15 2.49 1.42
N ILE A 141 -9.26 2.05 2.33
CA ILE A 141 -9.60 0.99 3.30
C ILE A 141 -10.77 1.42 4.20
N GLY A 142 -10.77 2.67 4.67
CA GLY A 142 -11.88 3.24 5.45
C GLY A 142 -13.20 3.22 4.69
N CYS A 143 -13.20 3.60 3.41
CA CYS A 143 -14.37 3.51 2.55
C CYS A 143 -14.88 2.08 2.41
N TYR A 144 -14.01 1.10 2.16
CA TYR A 144 -14.41 -0.30 2.07
C TYR A 144 -14.91 -0.89 3.40
N LEU A 145 -14.35 -0.46 4.54
CA LEU A 145 -14.85 -0.87 5.85
C LEU A 145 -16.23 -0.28 6.13
N TYR A 146 -16.44 0.98 5.75
CA TYR A 146 -17.73 1.64 5.85
C TYR A 146 -18.78 0.96 4.96
N GLU A 147 -18.45 0.74 3.69
CA GLU A 147 -19.28 -0.02 2.77
C GLU A 147 -19.62 -1.40 3.35
N ASN A 148 -18.62 -2.17 3.75
CA ASN A 148 -18.83 -3.49 4.35
C ASN A 148 -19.72 -3.49 5.61
N ALA A 149 -19.80 -2.38 6.36
CA ALA A 149 -20.63 -2.28 7.56
C ALA A 149 -22.09 -1.91 7.25
N TYR A 150 -22.31 -1.08 6.23
CA TYR A 150 -23.63 -0.51 5.92
C TYR A 150 -24.27 -1.08 4.64
N HIS A 151 -23.55 -1.93 3.90
CA HIS A 151 -24.00 -2.49 2.62
C HIS A 151 -25.39 -3.16 2.72
N ASP A 152 -25.58 -4.02 3.72
CA ASP A 152 -26.84 -4.76 3.91
C ASP A 152 -28.01 -3.82 4.25
N GLU A 153 -27.74 -2.73 4.99
CA GLU A 153 -28.74 -1.73 5.35
C GLU A 153 -29.19 -0.94 4.12
N TRP A 154 -28.25 -0.53 3.27
CA TRP A 154 -28.55 0.15 2.00
C TRP A 154 -29.34 -0.75 1.06
N LEU A 155 -28.91 -2.00 0.87
CA LEU A 155 -29.63 -2.92 -0.01
C LEU A 155 -31.07 -3.18 0.46
N ARG A 156 -31.30 -3.28 1.77
CA ARG A 156 -32.65 -3.46 2.32
C ARG A 156 -33.55 -2.26 2.08
N SER A 157 -33.04 -1.03 2.23
CA SER A 157 -33.82 0.18 1.98
C SER A 157 -34.19 0.34 0.49
N PHE A 158 -33.32 -0.09 -0.42
CA PHE A 158 -33.62 -0.11 -1.85
C PHE A 158 -34.58 -1.24 -2.26
N ALA A 159 -34.47 -2.43 -1.67
CA ALA A 159 -35.27 -3.59 -2.05
C ALA A 159 -36.71 -3.59 -1.46
N CYS A 160 -36.92 -2.97 -0.30
CA CYS A 160 -38.22 -2.91 0.38
C CYS A 160 -38.63 -1.47 0.74
N PRO A 161 -39.08 -0.66 -0.26
CA PRO A 161 -39.54 0.71 -0.01
C PRO A 161 -40.79 0.81 0.88
N CYS A 162 -41.51 -0.30 1.12
CA CYS A 162 -42.70 -0.33 1.96
C CYS A 162 -42.42 -0.02 3.45
N GLN A 163 -41.16 -0.16 3.90
CA GLN A 163 -40.79 0.08 5.30
C GLN A 163 -40.38 1.54 5.56
N SER A 164 -39.98 2.29 4.53
CA SER A 164 -39.70 3.74 4.63
C SER A 164 -40.96 4.61 4.64
N SER A 165 -42.13 4.05 4.29
CA SER A 165 -43.41 4.78 4.26
C SER A 165 -44.19 4.74 5.58
N LEU A 166 -43.69 3.99 6.58
CA LEU A 166 -44.33 3.80 7.89
C LEU A 166 -43.67 4.63 9.01
N ILE A 167 -42.72 5.51 8.66
CA ILE A 167 -42.08 6.47 9.57
C ILE A 167 -42.39 7.88 9.08
#